data_AF-A0A0K9EUL9-F1
#
_entry.id   AF-A0A0K9EUL9-F1
#
_cell.length_a   1.000
_cell.length_b   1.000
_cell.length_c   1.000
_cell.angle_alpha   90.00
_cell.angle_beta   90.00
_cell.angle_gamma   90.00
#
_symmetry.space_group_name_H-M   'P 1'
#
loop_
_entity.id
_entity.type
_entity.pdbx_description
1 polymer ?
#
loop_
_entity_poly.entity_id
_entity_poly.type
_entity_poly.pdbx_seq_one_letter_code
_entity_poly.pdbx_strand_id
1 'polypeptide(L)'
;MLITEIVGNTATVDLPASDWKIETISFDDESRLKRIQRAVTSTGEEVGLRLSNEYKEIKPGDILYQQDGRAIVADVKPTDVLIISPRSIHEALSVAHALGNRHLQAQFFTAEDGWDGEVMVVRYDHTVQSHLEHVQVPFTRDSKVMPEAFRHAEHTH
;
A
#
# COMPACT_ATOMS: atom_id res chain seq x y z
N MET A 1 -8.48 -9.00 -22.33
CA MET A 1 -9.41 -9.42 -21.25
C MET A 1 -9.94 -8.21 -20.48
N LEU A 2 -11.15 -8.28 -19.89
CA LEU A 2 -11.72 -7.23 -19.03
C LEU A 2 -12.02 -7.79 -17.64
N ILE A 3 -11.51 -7.13 -16.60
CA ILE A 3 -11.70 -7.49 -15.19
C ILE A 3 -12.59 -6.43 -14.53
N THR A 4 -13.69 -6.86 -13.92
CA THR A 4 -14.70 -5.98 -13.32
C THR A 4 -14.81 -6.08 -11.80
N GLU A 5 -14.16 -7.07 -11.19
CA GLU A 5 -14.19 -7.32 -9.76
C GLU A 5 -12.89 -8.00 -9.29
N ILE A 6 -12.65 -7.95 -7.98
CA ILE A 6 -11.58 -8.69 -7.30
C ILE A 6 -12.23 -9.95 -6.73
N VAL A 7 -11.67 -11.12 -7.02
CA VAL A 7 -12.31 -12.41 -6.73
C VAL A 7 -11.81 -13.07 -5.45
N GLY A 8 -10.77 -12.51 -4.83
CA GLY A 8 -10.19 -12.98 -3.58
C GLY A 8 -8.87 -12.30 -3.27
N ASN A 9 -8.17 -12.78 -2.24
CA ASN A 9 -6.83 -12.34 -1.89
C ASN A 9 -6.00 -13.56 -1.47
N THR A 10 -4.73 -13.61 -1.87
CA THR A 10 -3.84 -14.75 -1.58
C THR A 10 -3.53 -14.94 -0.10
N ALA A 11 -3.84 -13.97 0.76
CA ALA A 11 -3.76 -14.12 2.22
C ALA A 11 -4.88 -15.01 2.81
N THR A 12 -5.99 -15.19 2.08
CA THR A 12 -7.15 -15.98 2.54
C THR A 12 -7.53 -17.11 1.58
N VAL A 13 -7.06 -17.04 0.33
CA VAL A 13 -7.34 -18.01 -0.72
C VAL A 13 -6.04 -18.63 -1.19
N ASP A 14 -5.89 -19.93 -0.97
CA ASP A 14 -4.78 -20.69 -1.54
C ASP A 14 -4.99 -20.86 -3.05
N LEU A 15 -4.04 -20.37 -3.83
CA LEU A 15 -3.98 -20.68 -5.26
C LEU A 15 -3.38 -22.08 -5.44
N PRO A 16 -3.95 -22.96 -6.30
CA PRO A 16 -3.40 -24.28 -6.54
C PRO A 16 -2.01 -24.18 -7.19
N ALA A 17 -0.95 -24.33 -6.40
CA ALA A 17 0.40 -23.93 -6.78
C ALA A 17 1.05 -24.81 -7.87
N SER A 18 0.62 -26.05 -8.05
CA SER A 18 1.36 -27.04 -8.86
C SER A 18 0.98 -27.07 -10.35
N ASP A 19 -0.22 -26.62 -10.73
CA ASP A 19 -0.70 -26.72 -12.11
C ASP A 19 -1.17 -25.39 -12.72
N TRP A 20 -1.23 -24.32 -11.92
CA TRP A 20 -1.75 -23.03 -12.38
C TRP A 20 -0.65 -22.10 -12.86
N LYS A 21 -0.91 -21.40 -13.97
CA LYS A 21 -0.09 -20.28 -14.43
C LYS A 21 -0.45 -19.03 -13.63
N ILE A 22 0.41 -18.66 -12.69
CA ILE A 22 0.26 -17.43 -11.90
C ILE A 22 1.01 -16.30 -12.60
N GLU A 23 0.27 -15.24 -12.94
CA GLU A 23 0.80 -14.00 -13.50
C GLU A 23 0.55 -12.85 -12.52
N THR A 24 1.29 -11.76 -12.66
CA THR A 24 1.10 -10.58 -11.82
C THR A 24 0.78 -9.34 -12.64
N ILE A 25 0.07 -8.40 -12.04
CA ILE A 25 0.00 -7.02 -12.52
C ILE A 25 0.60 -6.14 -11.43
N SER A 26 1.57 -5.32 -11.80
CA SER A 26 2.29 -4.47 -10.86
C SER A 26 1.62 -3.10 -10.69
N PHE A 27 1.33 -2.70 -9.47
CA PHE A 27 0.71 -1.42 -9.11
C PHE A 27 1.62 -0.62 -8.18
N ASP A 28 1.66 0.68 -8.39
CA ASP A 28 2.17 1.66 -7.43
C ASP A 28 1.02 2.27 -6.60
N ASP A 29 1.38 3.17 -5.68
CA ASP A 29 0.46 3.84 -4.75
C ASP A 29 -0.69 4.58 -5.46
N GLU A 30 -0.46 5.11 -6.66
CA GLU A 30 -1.45 5.87 -7.43
C GLU A 30 -2.33 4.97 -8.32
N SER A 31 -1.71 4.02 -9.03
CA SER A 31 -2.42 3.11 -9.93
C SER A 31 -3.31 2.13 -9.16
N ARG A 32 -2.93 1.71 -7.95
CA ARG A 32 -3.78 0.84 -7.10
C ARG A 32 -5.06 1.52 -6.59
N LEU A 33 -5.24 2.82 -6.84
CA LEU A 33 -6.47 3.58 -6.54
C LEU A 33 -7.37 3.76 -7.77
N LYS A 34 -6.88 3.45 -8.98
CA LYS A 34 -7.62 3.68 -10.22
C LYS A 34 -8.58 2.52 -10.50
N ARG A 35 -9.87 2.82 -10.38
CA ARG A 35 -10.95 1.88 -10.71
C ARG A 35 -10.98 1.46 -12.19
N ILE A 36 -10.66 2.40 -13.08
CA ILE A 36 -10.66 2.21 -14.53
C ILE A 36 -9.26 2.48 -15.05
N GLN A 37 -8.60 1.46 -15.58
CA GLN A 37 -7.26 1.58 -16.16
C GLN A 37 -6.96 0.40 -17.09
N ARG A 38 -5.93 0.56 -17.93
CA ARG A 38 -5.30 -0.55 -18.63
C ARG A 38 -4.03 -0.93 -17.88
N ALA A 39 -3.78 -2.22 -17.78
CA ALA A 39 -2.59 -2.75 -17.15
C ALA A 39 -2.00 -3.88 -18.00
N VAL A 40 -0.74 -4.22 -17.74
CA VAL A 40 -0.01 -5.26 -18.46
C VAL A 40 0.42 -6.33 -17.47
N THR A 41 0.13 -7.60 -17.77
CA THR A 41 0.58 -8.71 -16.93
C THR A 41 2.08 -8.92 -17.04
N SER A 42 2.68 -9.64 -16.10
CA SER A 42 4.09 -10.01 -16.12
C SER A 42 4.51 -10.84 -17.35
N THR A 43 3.54 -11.38 -18.10
CA THR A 43 3.78 -12.09 -19.36
C THR A 43 3.54 -11.23 -20.61
N GLY A 44 3.21 -9.95 -20.44
CA GLY A 44 3.04 -8.98 -21.52
C GLY A 44 1.61 -8.86 -22.07
N GLU A 45 0.61 -9.50 -21.47
CA GLU A 45 -0.79 -9.37 -21.91
C GLU A 45 -1.41 -8.06 -21.41
N GLU A 46 -2.07 -7.32 -22.30
CA GLU A 46 -2.86 -6.14 -21.92
C GLU A 46 -4.25 -6.52 -21.38
N VAL A 47 -4.59 -6.00 -20.21
CA VAL A 47 -5.84 -6.25 -19.50
C VAL A 47 -6.51 -4.93 -19.15
N GLY A 48 -7.81 -4.83 -19.41
CA GLY A 48 -8.62 -3.71 -18.93
C GLY A 48 -9.15 -3.97 -17.52
N LEU A 49 -8.99 -3.02 -16.61
CA LEU A 49 -9.64 -3.00 -15.31
C LEU A 49 -10.80 -2.00 -15.37
N ARG A 50 -11.99 -2.43 -14.96
CA ARG A 50 -13.17 -1.57 -14.78
C ARG A 50 -13.93 -2.05 -13.54
N LEU A 51 -13.36 -1.76 -12.38
CA LEU A 51 -13.85 -2.26 -11.09
C LEU A 51 -15.17 -1.59 -10.68
N SER A 52 -15.89 -2.20 -9.74
CA SER A 52 -17.18 -1.71 -9.25
C SER A 52 -17.08 -0.30 -8.65
N ASN A 53 -18.19 0.45 -8.59
CA ASN A 53 -18.17 1.80 -8.00
C ASN A 53 -17.83 1.80 -6.49
N GLU A 54 -17.99 0.66 -5.83
CA GLU A 54 -17.64 0.46 -4.41
C GLU A 54 -16.15 0.18 -4.20
N TYR A 55 -15.39 0.03 -5.30
CA TYR A 55 -13.95 -0.16 -5.28
C TYR A 55 -13.23 0.97 -4.54
N LYS A 56 -12.39 0.58 -3.58
CA LYS A 56 -11.55 1.50 -2.83
C LYS A 56 -10.09 1.45 -3.27
N GLU A 57 -9.51 0.26 -3.35
CA GLU A 57 -8.14 0.03 -3.78
C GLU A 57 -7.91 -1.44 -4.10
N ILE A 58 -6.85 -1.69 -4.86
CA ILE A 58 -6.22 -3.00 -4.97
C ILE A 58 -5.25 -3.15 -3.78
N LYS A 59 -5.30 -4.26 -3.08
CA LYS A 59 -4.38 -4.66 -2.01
C LYS A 59 -3.32 -5.63 -2.51
N PRO A 60 -2.15 -5.70 -1.84
CA PRO A 60 -1.15 -6.72 -2.15
C PRO A 60 -1.78 -8.12 -2.11
N GLY A 61 -1.55 -8.93 -3.13
CA GLY A 61 -2.09 -10.29 -3.22
C GLY A 61 -3.55 -10.38 -3.66
N ASP A 62 -4.23 -9.28 -4.01
CA ASP A 62 -5.58 -9.35 -4.57
C ASP A 62 -5.59 -10.17 -5.86
N ILE A 63 -6.54 -11.09 -5.95
CA ILE A 63 -6.72 -11.95 -7.12
C ILE A 63 -7.67 -11.23 -8.06
N LEU A 64 -7.15 -10.80 -9.21
CA LEU A 64 -7.88 -10.05 -10.22
C LEU A 64 -8.58 -10.99 -11.23
N TYR A 65 -8.04 -12.18 -11.42
CA TYR A 65 -8.59 -13.20 -12.30
C TYR A 65 -8.20 -14.58 -11.81
N GLN A 66 -9.11 -15.54 -11.85
CA GLN A 66 -8.88 -16.93 -11.44
C GLN A 66 -9.82 -17.90 -12.16
N GLN A 67 -9.40 -18.44 -13.30
CA GLN A 67 -10.16 -19.43 -14.08
C GLN A 67 -9.22 -20.32 -14.91
N ASP A 68 -9.67 -21.52 -15.28
CA ASP A 68 -9.01 -22.41 -16.26
C ASP A 68 -7.51 -22.65 -16.06
N GLY A 69 -7.08 -22.83 -14.80
CA GLY A 69 -5.66 -23.07 -14.51
C GLY A 69 -4.79 -21.82 -14.61
N ARG A 70 -5.38 -20.62 -14.57
CA ARG A 70 -4.67 -19.34 -14.64
C ARG A 70 -5.15 -18.40 -13.55
N ALA A 71 -4.21 -17.72 -12.90
CA ALA A 71 -4.51 -16.65 -11.95
C ALA A 71 -3.72 -15.38 -12.31
N ILE A 72 -4.34 -14.21 -12.11
CA ILE A 72 -3.66 -12.92 -12.16
C ILE A 72 -3.77 -12.28 -10.78
N VAL A 73 -2.61 -12.02 -10.18
CA VAL A 73 -2.49 -11.50 -8.81
C VAL A 73 -1.93 -10.08 -8.85
N ALA A 74 -2.45 -9.21 -8.00
CA ALA A 74 -1.93 -7.88 -7.81
C ALA A 74 -0.61 -7.92 -7.04
N ASP A 75 0.42 -7.37 -7.65
CA ASP A 75 1.73 -7.12 -7.04
C ASP A 75 1.85 -5.62 -6.76
N VAL A 76 1.94 -5.23 -5.48
CA VAL A 76 2.06 -3.82 -5.10
C VAL A 76 3.53 -3.51 -4.88
N LYS A 77 4.04 -2.51 -5.60
CA LYS A 77 5.43 -2.10 -5.51
C LYS A 77 5.75 -1.52 -4.13
N PRO A 78 6.97 -1.75 -3.61
CA PRO A 78 7.46 -1.07 -2.44
C PRO A 78 7.45 0.47 -2.62
N THR A 79 7.05 1.17 -1.57
CA THR A 79 7.10 2.63 -1.46
C THR A 79 8.28 3.03 -0.58
N ASP A 80 9.00 4.07 -0.98
CA ASP A 80 10.05 4.69 -0.17
C ASP A 80 9.41 5.49 0.97
N VAL A 81 9.71 5.10 2.22
CA VAL A 81 9.02 5.58 3.42
C VAL A 81 9.99 5.96 4.53
N LEU A 82 9.53 6.84 5.41
CA LEU A 82 10.12 7.09 6.72
C LEU A 82 9.28 6.36 7.78
N ILE A 83 9.94 5.49 8.53
CA ILE A 83 9.38 4.75 9.67
C ILE A 83 9.80 5.49 10.93
N ILE A 84 8.86 6.15 11.57
CA ILE A 84 9.10 7.04 12.72
C ILE A 84 8.72 6.27 13.99
N SER A 85 9.68 6.14 14.91
CA SER A 85 9.56 5.36 16.14
C SER A 85 9.67 6.29 17.36
N PRO A 86 8.60 7.03 17.71
CA PRO A 86 8.62 7.94 18.85
C PRO A 86 8.82 7.17 20.16
N ARG A 87 9.57 7.74 21.09
CA ARG A 87 9.88 7.13 22.41
C ARG A 87 8.85 7.46 23.47
N SER A 88 7.96 8.41 23.19
CA SER A 88 6.92 8.85 24.12
C SER A 88 5.71 9.42 23.38
N ILE A 89 4.58 9.50 24.07
CA ILE A 89 3.37 10.17 23.57
C ILE A 89 3.66 11.63 23.21
N HIS A 90 4.51 12.32 23.97
CA HIS A 90 4.88 13.70 23.67
C HIS A 90 5.58 13.82 22.30
N GLU A 91 6.54 12.94 22.01
CA GLU A 91 7.19 12.89 20.69
C GLU A 91 6.18 12.54 19.59
N ALA A 92 5.37 11.51 19.80
CA ALA A 92 4.36 11.07 18.84
C ALA A 92 3.39 12.20 18.46
N LEU A 93 2.81 12.87 19.45
CA LEU A 93 1.87 13.96 19.24
C LEU A 93 2.53 15.20 18.62
N SER A 94 3.75 15.53 19.01
CA SER A 94 4.48 16.67 18.46
C SER A 94 4.78 16.46 16.97
N VAL A 95 5.27 15.27 16.60
CA VAL A 95 5.53 14.94 15.19
C VAL A 95 4.22 14.85 14.41
N ALA A 96 3.21 14.14 14.92
CA ALA A 96 1.92 14.03 14.23
C ALA A 96 1.29 15.40 13.98
N HIS A 97 1.36 16.33 14.93
CA HIS A 97 0.89 17.70 14.75
C HIS A 97 1.68 18.44 13.65
N ALA A 98 3.01 18.34 13.67
CA ALA A 98 3.86 18.98 12.68
C ALA A 98 3.64 18.45 11.26
N LEU A 99 3.47 17.13 11.11
CA LEU A 99 3.19 16.49 9.81
C LEU A 99 1.75 16.75 9.34
N GLY A 100 0.79 16.78 10.26
CA GLY A 100 -0.60 17.15 9.97
C GLY A 100 -0.72 18.56 9.40
N ASN A 101 0.04 19.53 9.92
CA ASN A 101 0.12 20.89 9.38
C ASN A 101 0.66 20.96 7.94
N ARG A 102 1.33 19.91 7.46
CA ARG A 102 1.84 19.78 6.09
C ARG A 102 0.89 19.02 5.18
N HIS A 103 -0.29 18.61 5.67
CA HIS A 103 -1.23 17.75 4.95
C HIS A 103 -0.61 16.44 4.46
N LEU A 104 0.35 15.90 5.23
CA LEU A 104 1.01 14.64 4.89
C LEU A 104 0.15 13.46 5.33
N GLN A 105 0.13 12.46 4.46
CA GLN A 105 -0.56 11.20 4.68
C GLN A 105 0.34 10.33 5.56
N ALA A 106 -0.21 9.81 6.66
CA ALA A 106 0.49 8.94 7.60
C ALA A 106 -0.34 7.68 7.86
N GLN A 107 0.36 6.56 8.05
CA GLN A 107 -0.20 5.29 8.51
C GLN A 107 0.45 4.93 9.84
N PHE A 108 -0.26 4.17 10.67
CA PHE A 108 0.18 3.83 12.02
C PHE A 108 0.14 2.31 12.18
N PHE A 109 1.19 1.74 12.75
CA PHE A 109 1.33 0.30 12.93
C PHE A 109 1.88 -0.01 14.31
N THR A 110 1.60 -1.22 14.75
CA THR A 110 2.05 -1.78 16.02
C THR A 110 2.87 -3.05 15.79
N ALA A 111 3.39 -3.62 16.88
CA ALA A 111 4.04 -4.93 16.83
C ALA A 111 3.10 -6.06 16.37
N GLU A 112 1.79 -5.93 16.58
CA GLU A 112 0.80 -6.90 16.10
C GLU A 112 0.69 -6.93 14.57
N ASP A 113 1.02 -5.80 13.93
CA ASP A 113 1.08 -5.67 12.47
C ASP A 113 2.41 -6.16 11.87
N GLY A 114 3.31 -6.72 12.70
CA GLY A 114 4.63 -7.22 12.28
C GLY A 114 5.71 -6.14 12.18
N TRP A 115 5.52 -4.99 12.81
CA TRP A 115 6.51 -3.90 12.86
C TRP A 115 7.33 -3.94 14.15
N ASP A 116 8.51 -3.31 14.13
CA ASP A 116 9.36 -3.18 15.31
C ASP A 116 8.82 -2.05 16.23
N GLY A 117 7.79 -2.38 17.02
CA GLY A 117 7.12 -1.48 17.94
C GLY A 117 5.97 -0.67 17.34
N GLU A 118 5.57 0.38 18.04
CA GLU A 118 4.56 1.34 17.58
C GLU A 118 5.22 2.41 16.69
N VAL A 119 4.82 2.46 15.43
CA VAL A 119 5.44 3.31 14.42
C VAL A 119 4.43 4.12 13.64
N MET A 120 4.85 5.32 13.24
CA MET A 120 4.16 6.15 12.26
C MET A 120 4.95 6.14 10.97
N VAL A 121 4.30 5.82 9.85
CA VAL A 121 4.94 5.67 8.54
C VAL A 121 4.40 6.72 7.58
N VAL A 122 5.30 7.44 6.92
CA VAL A 122 4.97 8.42 5.88
C VAL A 122 5.81 8.16 4.64
N ARG A 123 5.35 8.61 3.47
CA ARG A 123 6.19 8.60 2.26
C ARG A 123 7.44 9.46 2.47
N TYR A 124 8.55 9.03 1.86
CA TYR A 124 9.80 9.77 1.97
C TYR A 124 9.65 11.21 1.47
N ASP A 125 10.01 12.15 2.33
CA ASP A 125 10.12 13.56 2.02
C ASP A 125 11.32 14.14 2.79
N HIS A 126 12.25 14.76 2.07
CA HIS A 126 13.48 15.32 2.63
C HIS A 126 13.22 16.40 3.71
N THR A 127 12.13 17.14 3.61
CA THR A 127 11.72 18.15 4.61
C THR A 127 11.18 17.52 5.88
N VAL A 128 10.57 16.32 5.77
CA VAL A 128 10.12 15.54 6.93
C VAL A 128 11.32 14.95 7.64
N GLN A 129 12.24 14.34 6.89
CA GLN A 129 13.51 13.85 7.42
C GLN A 129 14.25 14.96 8.18
N SER A 130 14.44 16.13 7.55
CA SER A 130 15.12 17.27 8.19
C SER A 130 14.43 17.72 9.49
N HIS A 131 13.10 17.65 9.53
CA HIS A 131 12.34 17.98 10.74
C HIS A 131 12.57 16.94 11.85
N LEU A 132 12.50 15.65 11.54
CA LEU A 132 12.72 14.55 12.49
C LEU A 132 14.13 14.58 13.08
N GLU A 133 15.14 14.87 12.25
CA GLU A 133 16.52 15.09 12.68
C GLU A 133 16.63 16.27 13.65
N HIS A 134 15.96 17.39 13.35
CA HIS A 134 15.95 18.57 14.21
C HIS A 134 15.29 18.31 15.58
N VAL A 135 14.16 17.60 15.61
CA VAL A 135 13.47 17.25 16.87
C VAL A 135 14.03 16.00 17.55
N GLN A 136 15.05 15.37 16.96
CA GLN A 136 15.74 14.18 17.48
C GLN A 136 14.80 13.00 17.79
N VAL A 137 13.76 12.82 16.96
CA VAL A 137 12.87 11.66 17.04
C VAL A 137 13.45 10.53 16.20
N PRO A 138 13.56 9.29 16.72
CA PRO A 138 14.09 8.17 15.96
C PRO A 138 13.26 7.88 14.71
N PHE A 139 13.93 7.66 13.59
CA PHE A 139 13.31 7.18 12.36
C PHE A 139 14.30 6.36 11.52
N THR A 140 13.77 5.55 10.62
CA THR A 140 14.52 4.84 9.58
C THR A 140 13.90 5.11 8.22
N ARG A 141 14.71 5.19 7.16
CA ARG A 141 14.21 5.18 5.78
C ARG A 141 14.29 3.77 5.22
N ASP A 142 13.21 3.31 4.61
CA ASP A 142 13.13 1.95 4.05
C ASP A 142 12.20 1.91 2.83
N SER A 143 12.24 0.82 2.07
CA SER A 143 11.32 0.55 0.98
C SER A 143 10.36 -0.58 1.38
N LYS A 144 9.07 -0.25 1.54
CA LYS A 144 8.07 -1.17 2.11
C LYS A 144 6.85 -1.30 1.20
N VAL A 145 6.34 -2.53 1.03
CA VAL A 145 5.01 -2.74 0.43
C VAL A 145 3.97 -2.37 1.49
N MET A 146 3.23 -1.30 1.25
CA MET A 146 2.24 -0.81 2.20
C MET A 146 0.93 -1.59 2.08
N PRO A 147 0.30 -2.01 3.19
CA PRO A 147 -0.96 -2.76 3.15
C PRO A 147 -2.07 -1.95 2.49
N GLU A 148 -2.11 -0.64 2.75
CA GLU A 148 -3.07 0.30 2.16
C GLU A 148 -2.32 1.42 1.43
N ALA A 149 -2.97 2.01 0.42
CA ALA A 149 -2.40 3.16 -0.29
C ALA A 149 -2.33 4.38 0.64
N PHE A 150 -1.35 5.26 0.45
CA PHE A 150 -1.37 6.54 1.14
C PHE A 150 -2.51 7.41 0.60
N ARG A 151 -3.46 7.76 1.49
CA ARG A 151 -4.64 8.59 1.19
C ARG A 151 -4.67 9.82 2.06
N HIS A 152 -5.28 10.88 1.56
CA HIS A 152 -5.60 12.01 2.40
C HIS A 152 -6.61 11.52 3.43
N ALA A 153 -6.47 11.93 4.68
CA ALA A 153 -7.53 11.76 5.66
C ALA A 153 -8.74 12.54 5.11
N GLU A 154 -9.67 11.87 4.44
CA GLU A 154 -10.90 12.50 4.00
C GLU A 154 -11.69 12.82 5.26
N HIS A 155 -11.78 14.12 5.58
CA HIS A 155 -12.88 14.60 6.38
C HIS A 155 -14.13 14.48 5.51
N THR A 156 -14.84 13.35 5.64
CA THR A 156 -16.25 13.31 5.26
C THR A 156 -16.97 14.28 6.20
N HIS A 157 -17.14 15.52 5.75
CA HIS A 157 -18.06 16.47 6.36
C HIS A 157 -19.51 16.07 6.06
#